data_AF-A0A956EJ20-F1
#
_entry.id   AF-A0A956EJ20-F1
#
_cell.length_a   1.000
_cell.length_b   1.000
_cell.length_c   1.000
_cell.angle_alpha   90.00
_cell.angle_beta   90.00
_cell.angle_gamma   90.00
#
_symmetry.space_group_name_H-M   'P 1'
#
loop_
_entity.id
_entity.type
_entity.pdbx_description
1 polymer ?
#
loop_
_entity_poly.entity_id
_entity_poly.type
_entity_poly.pdbx_seq_one_letter_code
_entity_poly.pdbx_strand_id
1 'polypeptide(L)'
;MTKPSLALALALALLAPARPASAADEPERVVMKLDDFLRLYEANKALATAEKAPRDHAIASARYQGEVLVAEGDPTSAVFTAKMRIENLKKDGWARVPILPATVALQSAKIGNAEAAVVIENDYYTLITKQQGAFDLSLSFAAGITTTAGKSNVGFELVPSGATSVSLAVPVADDLDFTVPGAKLKSDKVEGGKRIVEATLPATGSLVIEWQREIPEAAKQQSRVYAEVYTLVSLGEGLLRATASVSYTILFAGQSELRLKVPKGMTILSVTGNGIRDWKLEGEELKVALNYAAEGSYSLAVELEQVIGEGSKKIAAPIVVPQGVERAKGYVGVESRGNLEISAGEVKGATTVDVRSLPAAILGITSQPVLLGYKYLGADAQVPLEVAEHEDIDVLVTILDQIRARTMWTPEGRRLTSVRYQIRNNRRQFLRIALPAGAELWSVSVGGRAVQPAKAGDGRVMIPLLRSQTSGGSLAAFNVELVYVESGEKTSEAGRGTFKAELPRADAPSTYVAWTVYSPTGTKVKKRSFDGSLRQVRYLSDPIPENDVYAIETMTPQVAQQGGAQADDGSLGEGAVPVPVSLPLQGKATNFEKLLALDEALSVEFRYKGLKL
;
A
#
# COMPACT_ATOMS: atom_id res chain seq x y z
N MET A 1 -38.33 -65.64 -41.48
CA MET A 1 -37.43 -65.01 -40.49
C MET A 1 -37.19 -63.56 -40.90
N THR A 2 -36.82 -62.69 -39.95
CA THR A 2 -36.21 -61.34 -40.16
C THR A 2 -36.76 -60.41 -41.26
N LYS A 3 -37.58 -59.44 -40.82
CA LYS A 3 -37.71 -58.05 -41.35
C LYS A 3 -36.79 -57.12 -40.52
N PRO A 4 -36.54 -55.82 -40.83
CA PRO A 4 -37.29 -54.84 -41.64
C PRO A 4 -36.54 -54.44 -42.96
N SER A 5 -36.43 -53.24 -43.56
CA SER A 5 -36.58 -51.82 -43.15
C SER A 5 -36.93 -50.80 -44.26
N LEU A 6 -37.31 -49.61 -43.77
CA LEU A 6 -37.40 -48.27 -44.37
C LEU A 6 -36.04 -47.76 -44.95
N ALA A 7 -35.93 -46.63 -45.69
CA ALA A 7 -36.94 -45.69 -46.22
C ALA A 7 -36.40 -44.86 -47.43
N LEU A 8 -37.30 -44.62 -48.40
CA LEU A 8 -37.76 -43.33 -48.93
C LEU A 8 -36.84 -42.08 -48.85
N ALA A 9 -36.48 -41.55 -50.03
CA ALA A 9 -36.31 -40.12 -50.30
C ALA A 9 -36.91 -39.78 -51.68
N LEU A 10 -37.86 -38.85 -51.73
CA LEU A 10 -38.61 -38.35 -52.91
C LEU A 10 -38.64 -36.81 -52.78
N ALA A 11 -38.78 -35.96 -53.80
CA ALA A 11 -39.09 -36.07 -55.24
C ALA A 11 -38.22 -35.01 -55.99
N LEU A 12 -37.88 -35.02 -57.29
CA LEU A 12 -38.51 -35.41 -58.57
C LEU A 12 -39.27 -34.27 -59.31
N ALA A 13 -38.55 -33.59 -60.20
CA ALA A 13 -39.01 -32.94 -61.45
C ALA A 13 -37.77 -32.89 -62.38
N LEU A 14 -37.71 -33.39 -63.64
CA LEU A 14 -38.65 -33.38 -64.78
C LEU A 14 -38.93 -31.96 -65.29
N LEU A 15 -38.71 -31.58 -66.55
CA LEU A 15 -38.10 -32.25 -67.73
C LEU A 15 -37.56 -31.14 -68.66
N ALA A 16 -36.53 -31.35 -69.49
CA ALA A 16 -36.63 -31.56 -70.96
C ALA A 16 -35.24 -31.35 -71.60
N PRO A 17 -34.96 -31.88 -72.81
CA PRO A 17 -33.58 -32.05 -73.30
C PRO A 17 -32.97 -30.82 -73.99
N ALA A 18 -31.63 -30.76 -73.98
CA ALA A 18 -30.86 -29.76 -74.72
C ALA A 18 -31.06 -29.90 -76.25
N ARG A 19 -31.30 -28.77 -76.91
CA ARG A 19 -30.95 -28.60 -78.34
C ARG A 19 -29.46 -28.25 -78.44
N PRO A 20 -28.79 -28.56 -79.56
CA PRO A 20 -27.45 -28.04 -79.80
C PRO A 20 -27.50 -26.51 -79.73
N ALA A 21 -26.47 -25.89 -79.15
CA ALA A 21 -26.30 -24.45 -79.28
C ALA A 21 -26.21 -24.12 -80.76
N SER A 22 -27.18 -23.35 -81.27
CA SER A 22 -27.05 -22.73 -82.58
C SER A 22 -25.73 -21.98 -82.62
N ALA A 23 -25.13 -21.85 -83.81
CA ALA A 23 -24.20 -20.75 -84.03
C ALA A 23 -24.93 -19.48 -83.57
N ALA A 24 -24.36 -18.78 -82.59
CA ALA A 24 -24.87 -17.46 -82.24
C ALA A 24 -24.69 -16.59 -83.48
N ASP A 25 -25.77 -15.95 -83.94
CA ASP A 25 -25.72 -15.04 -85.07
C ASP A 25 -24.58 -14.02 -84.88
N GLU A 26 -23.92 -13.62 -85.98
CA GLU A 26 -22.95 -12.52 -85.88
C GLU A 26 -23.65 -11.35 -85.18
N PRO A 27 -23.09 -10.82 -84.08
CA PRO A 27 -23.80 -9.85 -83.24
C PRO A 27 -24.23 -8.69 -84.11
N GLU A 28 -25.55 -8.41 -84.14
CA GLU A 28 -26.16 -7.49 -85.10
C GLU A 28 -25.31 -6.23 -85.24
N ARG A 29 -24.71 -6.06 -86.42
CA ARG A 29 -23.85 -4.91 -86.67
C ARG A 29 -24.73 -3.68 -86.77
N VAL A 30 -24.97 -3.05 -85.62
CA VAL A 30 -25.62 -1.74 -85.50
C VAL A 30 -24.67 -0.71 -86.13
N VAL A 31 -24.72 -0.58 -87.46
CA VAL A 31 -23.98 0.41 -88.23
C VAL A 31 -24.63 1.76 -88.02
N MET A 32 -24.35 2.33 -86.85
CA MET A 32 -24.67 3.70 -86.49
C MET A 32 -23.91 4.64 -87.44
N LYS A 33 -24.61 5.63 -88.01
CA LYS A 33 -23.95 6.68 -88.79
C LYS A 33 -23.01 7.46 -87.89
N LEU A 34 -21.92 7.99 -88.47
CA LEU A 34 -20.97 8.81 -87.71
C LEU A 34 -21.66 9.98 -87.00
N ASP A 35 -22.66 10.59 -87.63
CA ASP A 35 -23.44 11.69 -87.06
C ASP A 35 -24.31 11.25 -85.87
N ASP A 36 -24.93 10.07 -85.93
CA ASP A 36 -25.70 9.50 -84.81
C ASP A 36 -24.77 9.07 -83.66
N PHE A 37 -23.60 8.51 -83.98
CA PHE A 37 -22.57 8.18 -83.00
C PHE A 37 -22.04 9.43 -82.34
N LEU A 38 -21.69 10.48 -83.09
CA LEU A 38 -21.25 11.76 -82.55
C LEU A 38 -22.34 12.41 -81.71
N ARG A 39 -23.60 12.39 -82.15
CA ARG A 39 -24.73 12.93 -81.38
C ARG A 39 -24.95 12.20 -80.06
N LEU A 40 -24.86 10.87 -80.03
CA LEU A 40 -24.98 10.08 -78.80
C LEU A 40 -23.73 10.16 -77.92
N TYR A 41 -22.54 10.26 -78.52
CA TYR A 41 -21.27 10.46 -77.82
C TYR A 41 -21.22 11.84 -77.17
N GLU A 42 -21.61 12.91 -77.86
CA GLU A 42 -21.71 14.26 -77.29
C GLU A 42 -22.85 14.37 -76.27
N ALA A 43 -24.00 13.71 -76.48
CA ALA A 43 -25.04 13.63 -75.45
C ALA A 43 -24.53 12.93 -74.18
N ASN A 44 -23.82 11.80 -74.30
CA ASN A 44 -23.23 11.12 -73.15
C ASN A 44 -22.05 11.88 -72.53
N LYS A 45 -21.30 12.66 -73.33
CA LYS A 45 -20.21 13.54 -72.86
C LYS A 45 -20.75 14.79 -72.15
N ALA A 46 -21.93 15.27 -72.52
CA ALA A 46 -22.68 16.30 -71.78
C ALA A 46 -23.37 15.73 -70.53
N LEU A 47 -23.79 14.46 -70.56
CA LEU A 47 -24.28 13.70 -69.41
C LEU A 47 -23.17 13.13 -68.53
N ALA A 48 -21.89 13.37 -68.83
CA ALA A 48 -20.77 13.02 -67.96
C ALA A 48 -20.95 13.78 -66.64
N THR A 49 -21.46 13.07 -65.63
CA THR A 49 -22.20 13.65 -64.50
C THR A 49 -21.43 14.77 -63.84
N ALA A 50 -21.89 16.02 -64.06
CA ALA A 50 -21.09 17.22 -63.85
C ALA A 50 -20.49 17.31 -62.44
N GLU A 51 -19.24 16.85 -62.31
CA GLU A 51 -18.64 16.34 -61.08
C GLU A 51 -19.02 17.18 -59.85
N LYS A 52 -19.90 16.64 -58.99
CA LYS A 52 -20.44 17.40 -57.88
C LYS A 52 -19.41 17.42 -56.76
N ALA A 53 -18.97 18.62 -56.39
CA ALA A 53 -17.99 18.78 -55.31
C ALA A 53 -18.46 18.06 -54.03
N PRO A 54 -17.56 17.37 -53.30
CA PRO A 54 -17.92 16.58 -52.12
C PRO A 54 -18.37 17.45 -50.93
N ARG A 55 -18.27 18.78 -51.05
CA ARG A 55 -18.86 19.78 -50.15
C ARG A 55 -19.43 20.93 -50.99
N ASP A 56 -20.48 21.56 -50.49
CA ASP A 56 -21.09 22.75 -51.10
C ASP A 56 -20.17 23.99 -51.04
N HIS A 57 -19.25 24.06 -50.08
CA HIS A 57 -18.32 25.17 -49.87
C HIS A 57 -17.04 24.73 -49.15
N ALA A 58 -16.04 25.61 -49.15
CA ALA A 58 -14.87 25.56 -48.26
C ALA A 58 -14.48 26.97 -47.77
N ILE A 59 -13.79 27.06 -46.64
CA ILE A 59 -13.16 28.31 -46.16
C ILE A 59 -11.65 28.10 -46.23
N ALA A 60 -11.00 28.72 -47.22
CA ALA A 60 -9.58 28.50 -47.52
C ALA A 60 -8.65 29.11 -46.45
N SER A 61 -9.02 30.27 -45.90
CA SER A 61 -8.32 30.88 -44.77
C SER A 61 -9.21 31.85 -44.01
N ALA A 62 -9.07 31.92 -42.68
CA ALA A 62 -9.69 32.94 -41.83
C ALA A 62 -8.61 33.73 -41.07
N ARG A 63 -8.58 35.05 -41.28
CA ARG A 63 -7.67 35.98 -40.58
C ARG A 63 -8.49 36.91 -39.68
N TYR A 64 -8.17 36.94 -38.39
CA TYR A 64 -8.84 37.76 -37.38
C TYR A 64 -7.90 38.86 -36.88
N GLN A 65 -8.31 40.11 -36.92
CA GLN A 65 -7.57 41.25 -36.38
C GLN A 65 -8.45 41.97 -35.35
N GLY A 66 -8.13 41.81 -34.08
CA GLY A 66 -8.87 42.34 -32.94
C GLY A 66 -8.18 43.51 -32.25
N GLU A 67 -8.98 44.41 -31.69
CA GLU A 67 -8.55 45.46 -30.77
C GLU A 67 -9.40 45.43 -29.50
N VAL A 68 -8.74 45.41 -28.33
CA VAL A 68 -9.37 45.43 -27.02
C VAL A 68 -9.86 46.85 -26.70
N LEU A 69 -11.14 46.96 -26.33
CA LEU A 69 -11.75 48.15 -25.77
C LEU A 69 -11.68 48.11 -24.24
N VAL A 70 -11.21 49.22 -23.66
CA VAL A 70 -11.07 49.44 -22.21
C VAL A 70 -12.09 50.48 -21.77
N ALA A 71 -12.76 50.23 -20.65
CA ALA A 71 -13.66 51.19 -20.00
C ALA A 71 -13.32 51.24 -18.50
N GLU A 72 -13.30 52.44 -17.91
CA GLU A 72 -12.95 52.71 -16.50
C GLU A 72 -11.56 52.20 -16.03
N GLY A 73 -10.76 51.62 -16.94
CA GLY A 73 -9.44 51.04 -16.70
C GLY A 73 -9.36 49.55 -17.05
N ASP A 74 -10.51 48.86 -17.12
CA ASP A 74 -10.58 47.42 -17.37
C ASP A 74 -10.93 47.05 -18.82
N PRO A 75 -10.33 45.98 -19.38
CA PRO A 75 -10.77 45.37 -20.64
C PRO A 75 -12.21 44.84 -20.56
N THR A 76 -13.08 45.28 -21.47
CA THR A 76 -14.53 44.92 -21.47
C THR A 76 -14.97 44.12 -22.69
N SER A 77 -14.43 44.42 -23.86
CA SER A 77 -14.76 43.74 -25.12
C SER A 77 -13.61 43.87 -26.11
N ALA A 78 -13.58 43.02 -27.13
CA ALA A 78 -12.66 43.16 -28.26
C ALA A 78 -13.44 43.23 -29.57
N VAL A 79 -13.15 44.23 -30.40
CA VAL A 79 -13.74 44.38 -31.74
C VAL A 79 -12.80 43.74 -32.75
N PHE A 80 -13.30 42.76 -33.49
CA PHE A 80 -12.57 42.01 -34.50
C PHE A 80 -13.04 42.37 -35.91
N THR A 81 -12.09 42.70 -36.77
CA THR A 81 -12.24 42.59 -38.23
C THR A 81 -11.76 41.20 -38.65
N ALA A 82 -12.62 40.39 -39.27
CA ALA A 82 -12.20 39.16 -39.93
C ALA A 82 -12.17 39.30 -41.44
N LYS A 83 -11.18 38.67 -42.09
CA LYS A 83 -11.12 38.47 -43.53
C LYS A 83 -11.04 36.99 -43.83
N MET A 84 -12.08 36.47 -44.47
CA MET A 84 -12.27 35.04 -44.72
C MET A 84 -12.36 34.80 -46.23
N ARG A 85 -11.52 33.91 -46.75
CA ARG A 85 -11.59 33.50 -48.16
C ARG A 85 -12.48 32.28 -48.28
N ILE A 86 -13.62 32.43 -48.95
CA ILE A 86 -14.65 31.41 -49.11
C ILE A 86 -14.64 30.94 -50.55
N GLU A 87 -14.70 29.62 -50.74
CA GLU A 87 -14.90 29.00 -52.04
C GLU A 87 -16.30 28.39 -52.07
N ASN A 88 -17.19 28.95 -52.89
CA ASN A 88 -18.48 28.34 -53.18
C ASN A 88 -18.30 27.33 -54.32
N LEU A 89 -18.52 26.05 -54.01
CA LEU A 89 -18.30 24.92 -54.91
C LEU A 89 -19.60 24.47 -55.60
N LYS A 90 -20.74 25.13 -55.34
CA LYS A 90 -21.99 24.87 -56.05
C LYS A 90 -21.94 25.40 -57.47
N LYS A 91 -22.19 24.50 -58.42
CA LYS A 91 -22.46 24.82 -59.83
C LYS A 91 -23.82 25.49 -60.02
N ASP A 92 -24.77 25.30 -59.09
CA ASP A 92 -26.11 25.90 -59.13
C ASP A 92 -26.72 26.15 -57.74
N GLY A 93 -27.62 27.13 -57.67
CA GLY A 93 -28.40 27.47 -56.47
C GLY A 93 -27.69 28.35 -55.44
N TRP A 94 -28.22 28.40 -54.22
CA TRP A 94 -27.65 29.16 -53.10
C TRP A 94 -26.71 28.27 -52.25
N ALA A 95 -25.54 28.80 -51.91
CA ALA A 95 -24.70 28.27 -50.86
C ALA A 95 -25.12 28.81 -49.48
N ARG A 96 -24.94 27.98 -48.45
CA ARG A 96 -25.03 28.34 -47.02
C ARG A 96 -23.65 28.07 -46.43
N VAL A 97 -23.05 29.06 -45.76
CA VAL A 97 -21.69 28.95 -45.19
C VAL A 97 -21.70 29.50 -43.76
N PRO A 98 -21.47 28.68 -42.70
CA PRO A 98 -21.30 29.20 -41.36
C PRO A 98 -20.02 30.02 -41.29
N ILE A 99 -20.08 31.22 -40.70
CA ILE A 99 -18.99 32.21 -40.74
C ILE A 99 -18.51 32.66 -39.35
N LEU A 100 -19.41 32.78 -38.37
CA LEU A 100 -19.13 33.09 -36.97
C LEU A 100 -20.19 32.45 -36.07
N PRO A 101 -19.89 32.05 -34.83
CA PRO A 101 -20.89 31.63 -33.88
C PRO A 101 -21.79 32.81 -33.45
N ALA A 102 -23.03 32.54 -33.08
CA ALA A 102 -23.99 33.54 -32.59
C ALA A 102 -23.68 34.04 -31.15
N THR A 103 -22.61 33.55 -30.54
CA THR A 103 -22.09 34.00 -29.23
C THR A 103 -21.29 35.30 -29.30
N VAL A 104 -20.91 35.76 -30.49
CA VAL A 104 -20.30 37.09 -30.72
C VAL A 104 -21.30 38.04 -31.36
N ALA A 105 -21.18 39.35 -31.14
CA ALA A 105 -22.08 40.35 -31.71
C ALA A 105 -21.61 40.77 -33.11
N LEU A 106 -22.20 40.20 -34.17
CA LEU A 106 -21.93 40.61 -35.55
C LEU A 106 -22.45 42.04 -35.82
N GLN A 107 -21.57 42.92 -36.33
CA GLN A 107 -21.87 44.32 -36.64
C GLN A 107 -22.10 44.55 -38.14
N SER A 108 -21.32 43.90 -39.01
CA SER A 108 -21.51 43.93 -40.48
C SER A 108 -20.82 42.74 -41.16
N ALA A 109 -21.29 42.36 -42.34
CA ALA A 109 -20.76 41.26 -43.13
C ALA A 109 -20.80 41.61 -44.62
N LYS A 110 -19.64 41.72 -45.28
CA LYS A 110 -19.52 42.30 -46.62
C LYS A 110 -18.76 41.40 -47.59
N ILE A 111 -19.29 41.25 -48.80
CA ILE A 111 -18.56 40.67 -49.93
C ILE A 111 -18.14 41.83 -50.82
N GLY A 112 -16.83 42.09 -50.88
CA GLY A 112 -16.32 43.37 -51.40
C GLY A 112 -16.90 44.55 -50.62
N ASN A 113 -17.58 45.46 -51.30
CA ASN A 113 -18.19 46.65 -50.70
C ASN A 113 -19.71 46.52 -50.40
N ALA A 114 -20.34 45.40 -50.75
CA ALA A 114 -21.78 45.19 -50.54
C ALA A 114 -22.05 44.39 -49.26
N GLU A 115 -23.08 44.77 -48.50
CA GLU A 115 -23.59 43.93 -47.38
C GLU A 115 -24.08 42.59 -47.92
N ALA A 116 -23.77 41.52 -47.18
CA ALA A 116 -24.08 40.14 -47.52
C ALA A 116 -25.30 39.64 -46.74
N ALA A 117 -26.11 38.80 -47.37
CA ALA A 117 -27.25 38.18 -46.69
C ALA A 117 -26.76 37.15 -45.65
N VAL A 118 -27.00 37.42 -44.37
CA VAL A 118 -26.65 36.53 -43.25
C VAL A 118 -27.92 36.20 -42.47
N VAL A 119 -28.05 34.92 -42.08
CA VAL A 119 -29.09 34.41 -41.17
C VAL A 119 -28.42 33.72 -39.97
N ILE A 120 -29.16 33.45 -38.91
CA ILE A 120 -28.68 32.58 -37.81
C ILE A 120 -29.29 31.20 -37.98
N GLU A 121 -28.44 30.16 -38.04
CA GLU A 121 -28.83 28.75 -38.10
C GLU A 121 -27.87 27.90 -37.26
N ASN A 122 -28.40 26.96 -36.48
CA ASN A 122 -27.62 26.06 -35.62
C ASN A 122 -26.61 26.82 -34.73
N ASP A 123 -27.03 27.96 -34.17
CA ASP A 123 -26.22 28.88 -33.36
C ASP A 123 -24.99 29.49 -34.08
N TYR A 124 -25.02 29.53 -35.41
CA TYR A 124 -24.03 30.21 -36.26
C TYR A 124 -24.67 31.28 -37.16
N TYR A 125 -24.03 32.44 -37.25
CA TYR A 125 -24.19 33.33 -38.39
C TYR A 125 -23.77 32.59 -39.66
N THR A 126 -24.67 32.54 -40.62
CA THR A 126 -24.57 31.76 -41.85
C THR A 126 -24.80 32.66 -43.05
N LEU A 127 -23.75 32.81 -43.88
CA LEU A 127 -23.78 33.53 -45.14
C LEU A 127 -24.64 32.77 -46.17
N ILE A 128 -25.53 33.49 -46.83
CA ILE A 128 -26.39 33.01 -47.92
C ILE A 128 -26.00 33.72 -49.21
N THR A 129 -25.41 33.00 -50.17
CA THR A 129 -24.89 33.62 -51.41
C THR A 129 -25.10 32.77 -52.67
N LYS A 130 -25.25 33.42 -53.82
CA LYS A 130 -25.17 32.81 -55.16
C LYS A 130 -23.79 32.96 -55.81
N GLN A 131 -22.88 33.76 -55.24
CA GLN A 131 -21.58 34.04 -55.84
C GLN A 131 -20.74 32.76 -55.87
N GLN A 132 -20.36 32.32 -57.07
CA GLN A 132 -19.62 31.08 -57.31
C GLN A 132 -18.10 31.30 -57.25
N GLY A 133 -17.34 30.23 -56.99
CA GLY A 133 -15.89 30.27 -56.93
C GLY A 133 -15.35 30.95 -55.66
N ALA A 134 -14.11 31.42 -55.72
CA ALA A 134 -13.41 32.02 -54.60
C ALA A 134 -13.69 33.53 -54.45
N PHE A 135 -14.12 33.95 -53.26
CA PHE A 135 -14.34 35.36 -52.91
C PHE A 135 -13.94 35.64 -51.45
N ASP A 136 -13.69 36.91 -51.14
CA ASP A 136 -13.31 37.34 -49.80
C ASP A 136 -14.49 38.00 -49.08
N LEU A 137 -14.84 37.46 -47.91
CA LEU A 137 -15.84 37.98 -46.98
C LEU A 137 -15.11 38.77 -45.88
N SER A 138 -15.54 40.01 -45.65
CA SER A 138 -15.07 40.86 -44.54
C SER A 138 -16.16 40.98 -43.49
N LEU A 139 -15.83 40.71 -42.23
CA LEU A 139 -16.75 40.77 -41.09
C LEU A 139 -16.23 41.78 -40.06
N SER A 140 -17.14 42.50 -39.40
CA SER A 140 -16.85 43.24 -38.16
C SER A 140 -17.75 42.70 -37.06
N PHE A 141 -17.19 42.35 -35.91
CA PHE A 141 -17.94 41.83 -34.76
C PHE A 141 -17.27 42.19 -33.43
N ALA A 142 -18.01 42.09 -32.34
CA ALA A 142 -17.49 42.25 -30.98
C ALA A 142 -17.60 40.95 -30.17
N ALA A 143 -16.56 40.60 -29.43
CA ALA A 143 -16.55 39.53 -28.44
C ALA A 143 -16.40 40.12 -27.03
N GLY A 144 -17.10 39.56 -26.04
CA GLY A 144 -16.95 39.99 -24.65
C GLY A 144 -15.61 39.55 -24.05
N ILE A 145 -15.04 40.37 -23.17
CA ILE A 145 -13.86 40.00 -22.37
C ILE A 145 -14.33 39.65 -20.97
N THR A 146 -13.81 38.54 -20.42
CA THR A 146 -13.95 38.24 -18.99
C THR A 146 -12.63 38.53 -18.29
N THR A 147 -12.67 39.32 -17.21
CA THR A 147 -11.49 39.60 -16.38
C THR A 147 -11.73 39.04 -14.98
N THR A 148 -10.75 38.34 -14.42
CA THR A 148 -10.82 37.74 -13.08
C THR A 148 -9.43 37.71 -12.46
N ALA A 149 -9.29 38.22 -11.23
CA ALA A 149 -8.02 38.30 -10.50
C ALA A 149 -6.84 38.92 -11.30
N GLY A 150 -7.11 39.89 -12.18
CA GLY A 150 -6.10 40.55 -13.01
C GLY A 150 -5.72 39.81 -14.31
N LYS A 151 -6.32 38.63 -14.57
CA LYS A 151 -6.21 37.91 -15.84
C LYS A 151 -7.45 38.15 -16.69
N SER A 152 -7.26 38.67 -17.90
CA SER A 152 -8.31 38.88 -18.90
C SER A 152 -8.30 37.76 -19.94
N ASN A 153 -9.47 37.42 -20.49
CA ASN A 153 -9.59 36.49 -21.61
C ASN A 153 -10.67 36.90 -22.61
N VAL A 154 -10.43 36.59 -23.88
CA VAL A 154 -11.42 36.64 -24.96
C VAL A 154 -11.40 35.32 -25.72
N GLY A 155 -12.56 34.84 -26.15
CA GLY A 155 -12.64 33.63 -26.96
C GLY A 155 -13.98 33.42 -27.65
N PHE A 156 -13.95 32.62 -28.72
CA PHE A 156 -15.13 32.21 -29.50
C PHE A 156 -14.80 30.97 -30.34
N GLU A 157 -15.83 30.25 -30.80
CA GLU A 157 -15.68 29.06 -31.63
C GLU A 157 -15.20 29.42 -33.05
N LEU A 158 -14.27 28.64 -33.59
CA LEU A 158 -13.69 28.84 -34.93
C LEU A 158 -14.39 27.95 -35.95
N VAL A 159 -14.98 28.58 -36.97
CA VAL A 159 -15.49 27.84 -38.14
C VAL A 159 -14.35 27.11 -38.87
N PRO A 160 -14.55 25.84 -39.30
CA PRO A 160 -13.51 25.06 -39.95
C PRO A 160 -12.89 25.75 -41.19
N SER A 161 -11.60 26.10 -41.12
CA SER A 161 -10.88 26.78 -42.21
C SER A 161 -9.50 26.18 -42.50
N GLY A 162 -9.03 26.30 -43.76
CA GLY A 162 -7.75 25.74 -44.18
C GLY A 162 -6.51 26.35 -43.51
N ALA A 163 -6.61 27.60 -43.02
CA ALA A 163 -5.57 28.27 -42.27
C ALA A 163 -6.15 29.38 -41.39
N THR A 164 -5.87 29.34 -40.09
CA THR A 164 -6.37 30.31 -39.09
C THR A 164 -5.21 31.14 -38.51
N SER A 165 -5.30 32.46 -38.61
CA SER A 165 -4.37 33.39 -37.95
C SER A 165 -5.10 34.50 -37.20
N VAL A 166 -4.60 34.87 -36.03
CA VAL A 166 -5.13 35.97 -35.22
C VAL A 166 -4.04 36.99 -34.89
N SER A 167 -4.43 38.26 -34.85
CA SER A 167 -3.72 39.36 -34.21
C SER A 167 -4.66 40.01 -33.21
N LEU A 168 -4.26 40.19 -31.95
CA LEU A 168 -5.02 40.94 -30.94
C LEU A 168 -4.15 42.06 -30.37
N ALA A 169 -4.62 43.31 -30.50
CA ALA A 169 -3.98 44.48 -29.91
C ALA A 169 -4.65 44.86 -28.58
N VAL A 170 -3.86 44.94 -27.52
CA VAL A 170 -4.26 45.44 -26.20
C VAL A 170 -3.73 46.87 -26.03
N PRO A 171 -4.55 47.87 -25.63
CA PRO A 171 -4.16 49.29 -25.57
C PRO A 171 -3.33 49.64 -24.33
N VAL A 172 -2.24 48.89 -24.10
CA VAL A 172 -1.21 49.16 -23.09
C VAL A 172 0.17 48.99 -23.71
N ALA A 173 1.15 49.73 -23.20
CA ALA A 173 2.57 49.57 -23.56
C ALA A 173 3.33 48.63 -22.60
N ASP A 174 2.73 48.29 -21.46
CA ASP A 174 3.22 47.31 -20.49
C ASP A 174 3.54 45.94 -21.12
N ASP A 175 4.50 45.24 -20.52
CA ASP A 175 4.70 43.82 -20.80
C ASP A 175 3.50 42.98 -20.33
N LEU A 176 3.07 42.05 -21.17
CA LEU A 176 1.91 41.18 -20.94
C LEU A 176 2.26 39.72 -21.23
N ASP A 177 1.99 38.86 -20.27
CA ASP A 177 2.05 37.41 -20.47
C ASP A 177 0.77 36.95 -21.20
N PHE A 178 0.90 36.64 -22.49
CA PHE A 178 -0.18 36.08 -23.32
C PHE A 178 -0.15 34.56 -23.37
N THR A 179 -1.27 33.92 -23.05
CA THR A 179 -1.53 32.51 -23.31
C THR A 179 -2.53 32.35 -24.46
N VAL A 180 -2.15 31.60 -25.50
CA VAL A 180 -3.00 31.27 -26.66
C VAL A 180 -3.02 29.74 -26.84
N PRO A 181 -3.99 29.03 -26.23
CA PRO A 181 -4.03 27.57 -26.27
C PRO A 181 -4.06 27.01 -27.70
N GLY A 182 -3.27 25.97 -27.96
CA GLY A 182 -3.20 25.28 -29.25
C GLY A 182 -2.42 25.99 -30.36
N ALA A 183 -1.97 27.24 -30.17
CA ALA A 183 -1.16 27.96 -31.15
C ALA A 183 0.12 27.18 -31.54
N LYS A 184 0.48 27.22 -32.82
CA LYS A 184 1.70 26.57 -33.36
C LYS A 184 2.84 27.56 -33.64
N LEU A 185 2.47 28.83 -33.84
CA LEU A 185 3.36 29.97 -33.82
C LEU A 185 2.70 31.04 -32.96
N LYS A 186 3.45 31.66 -32.04
CA LYS A 186 3.07 32.81 -31.23
C LYS A 186 4.24 33.79 -31.26
N SER A 187 3.97 35.08 -31.44
CA SER A 187 4.90 36.18 -31.21
C SER A 187 4.13 37.39 -30.70
N ASP A 188 4.77 38.28 -29.95
CA ASP A 188 4.17 39.55 -29.56
C ASP A 188 5.18 40.70 -29.64
N LYS A 189 4.65 41.93 -29.74
CA LYS A 189 5.41 43.16 -29.99
C LYS A 189 4.68 44.36 -29.38
N VAL A 190 5.41 45.45 -29.12
CA VAL A 190 4.82 46.77 -28.85
C VAL A 190 4.83 47.60 -30.13
N GLU A 191 3.67 48.09 -30.55
CA GLU A 191 3.50 48.91 -31.76
C GLU A 191 2.44 49.99 -31.50
N GLY A 192 2.78 51.27 -31.75
CA GLY A 192 1.82 52.39 -31.58
C GLY A 192 1.27 52.59 -30.17
N GLY A 193 1.99 52.14 -29.12
CA GLY A 193 1.51 52.18 -27.73
C GLY A 193 0.56 51.03 -27.35
N LYS A 194 0.42 50.02 -28.22
CA LYS A 194 -0.38 48.81 -28.01
C LYS A 194 0.55 47.60 -27.96
N ARG A 195 0.26 46.65 -27.08
CA ARG A 195 0.89 45.31 -27.09
C ARG A 195 0.06 44.40 -27.99
N ILE A 196 0.68 43.89 -29.05
CA ILE A 196 0.02 43.08 -30.08
C ILE A 196 0.55 41.66 -29.99
N VAL A 197 -0.34 40.69 -29.76
CA VAL A 197 -0.05 39.26 -29.90
C VAL A 197 -0.53 38.75 -31.25
N GLU A 198 0.34 38.05 -31.96
CA GLU A 198 0.09 37.39 -33.24
C GLU A 198 0.25 35.88 -33.07
N ALA A 199 -0.74 35.09 -33.52
CA ALA A 199 -0.72 33.64 -33.39
C ALA A 199 -1.33 32.91 -34.59
N THR A 200 -0.80 31.72 -34.89
CA THR A 200 -1.33 30.79 -35.90
C THR A 200 -1.92 29.56 -35.22
N LEU A 201 -3.19 29.26 -35.49
CA LEU A 201 -3.97 28.21 -34.83
C LEU A 201 -4.34 27.07 -35.80
N PRO A 202 -4.67 25.87 -35.27
CA PRO A 202 -5.29 24.80 -36.05
C PRO A 202 -6.58 25.22 -36.77
N ALA A 203 -6.98 24.40 -37.74
CA ALA A 203 -8.14 24.61 -38.62
C ALA A 203 -9.51 24.64 -37.91
N THR A 204 -9.59 24.19 -36.67
CA THR A 204 -10.84 23.84 -35.96
C THR A 204 -10.68 23.98 -34.44
N GLY A 205 -11.76 24.30 -33.72
CA GLY A 205 -11.80 24.37 -32.26
C GLY A 205 -12.32 25.71 -31.79
N SER A 206 -11.79 26.24 -30.69
CA SER A 206 -12.07 27.60 -30.22
C SER A 206 -10.80 28.44 -30.25
N LEU A 207 -10.93 29.72 -30.63
CA LEU A 207 -9.94 30.71 -30.30
C LEU A 207 -10.12 31.07 -28.82
N VAL A 208 -9.03 31.04 -28.07
CA VAL A 208 -8.92 31.67 -26.75
C VAL A 208 -7.61 32.44 -26.72
N ILE A 209 -7.67 33.71 -26.30
CA ILE A 209 -6.50 34.52 -25.97
C ILE A 209 -6.70 35.02 -24.55
N GLU A 210 -5.78 34.65 -23.68
CA GLU A 210 -5.71 35.14 -22.31
C GLU A 210 -4.49 36.06 -22.15
N TRP A 211 -4.58 37.08 -21.30
CA TRP A 211 -3.44 37.91 -20.92
C TRP A 211 -3.53 38.42 -19.49
N GLN A 212 -2.36 38.71 -18.93
CA GLN A 212 -2.15 39.32 -17.62
C GLN A 212 -0.92 40.21 -17.68
N ARG A 213 -0.76 41.18 -16.76
CA ARG A 213 0.48 41.98 -16.68
C ARG A 213 1.66 41.07 -16.36
N GLU A 214 2.73 41.15 -17.16
CA GLU A 214 3.92 40.35 -16.91
C GLU A 214 4.59 40.82 -15.60
N ILE A 215 4.86 39.90 -14.68
CA ILE A 215 5.51 40.21 -13.41
C ILE A 215 7.02 40.30 -13.67
N PRO A 216 7.66 41.48 -13.55
CA PRO A 216 9.08 41.62 -13.87
C PRO A 216 9.95 40.68 -13.05
N GLU A 217 11.00 40.11 -13.66
CA GLU A 217 12.01 39.30 -12.95
C GLU A 217 12.54 40.01 -11.69
N ALA A 218 12.78 41.32 -11.76
CA ALA A 218 13.23 42.13 -10.62
C ALA A 218 12.17 42.35 -9.53
N ALA A 219 10.89 42.08 -9.81
CA ALA A 219 9.79 42.11 -8.84
C ALA A 219 9.51 40.72 -8.22
N LYS A 220 10.06 39.64 -8.80
CA LYS A 220 10.07 38.31 -8.17
C LYS A 220 11.04 38.34 -6.99
N GLN A 221 10.53 38.67 -5.81
CA GLN A 221 11.28 38.54 -4.56
C GLN A 221 11.83 37.12 -4.44
N GLN A 222 13.14 37.01 -4.17
CA GLN A 222 13.79 35.71 -3.97
C GLN A 222 13.08 34.93 -2.86
N SER A 223 12.82 33.65 -3.13
CA SER A 223 12.16 32.75 -2.18
C SER A 223 12.91 32.73 -0.85
N ARG A 224 12.23 33.13 0.24
CA ARG A 224 12.79 33.00 1.59
C ARG A 224 12.25 31.74 2.22
N VAL A 225 13.15 30.79 2.45
CA VAL A 225 12.82 29.51 3.06
C VAL A 225 13.44 29.43 4.45
N TYR A 226 12.62 29.07 5.44
CA TYR A 226 13.06 28.69 6.78
C TYR A 226 12.74 27.21 7.02
N ALA A 227 13.50 26.53 7.87
CA ALA A 227 13.25 25.13 8.20
C ALA A 227 13.39 24.82 9.70
N GLU A 228 12.46 24.00 10.21
CA GLU A 228 12.56 23.33 11.50
C GLU A 228 12.74 21.82 11.26
N VAL A 229 13.82 21.26 11.81
CA VAL A 229 14.18 19.84 11.64
C VAL A 229 13.97 19.10 12.96
N TYR A 230 13.21 18.01 12.92
CA TYR A 230 12.92 17.15 14.06
C TYR A 230 13.43 15.75 13.76
N THR A 231 14.41 15.28 14.50
CA THR A 231 15.00 13.95 14.28
C THR A 231 14.80 13.07 15.50
N LEU A 232 14.12 11.95 15.32
CA LEU A 232 14.22 10.82 16.25
C LEU A 232 15.32 9.89 15.74
N VAL A 233 16.26 9.53 16.61
CA VAL A 233 17.36 8.60 16.35
C VAL A 233 17.19 7.39 17.26
N SER A 234 17.26 6.19 16.68
CA SER A 234 16.95 4.92 17.35
C SER A 234 18.07 3.93 17.11
N LEU A 235 18.67 3.39 18.18
CA LEU A 235 19.76 2.41 18.11
C LEU A 235 19.33 1.07 18.70
N GLY A 236 19.62 -0.02 18.00
CA GLY A 236 19.39 -1.40 18.47
C GLY A 236 19.70 -2.42 17.38
N GLU A 237 19.94 -3.69 17.75
CA GLU A 237 20.09 -4.82 16.81
C GLU A 237 21.14 -4.59 15.68
N GLY A 238 22.25 -3.90 15.99
CA GLY A 238 23.29 -3.56 15.00
C GLY A 238 22.87 -2.49 13.97
N LEU A 239 21.78 -1.78 14.21
CA LEU A 239 21.24 -0.74 13.31
C LEU A 239 21.05 0.59 14.04
N LEU A 240 21.38 1.68 13.34
CA LEU A 240 20.84 3.00 13.63
C LEU A 240 19.72 3.27 12.62
N ARG A 241 18.56 3.68 13.12
CA ARG A 241 17.48 4.26 12.29
C ARG A 241 17.28 5.72 12.69
N ALA A 242 16.89 6.55 11.74
CA ALA A 242 16.54 7.93 12.00
C ALA A 242 15.31 8.36 11.19
N THR A 243 14.33 8.95 11.87
CA THR A 243 13.15 9.55 11.26
C THR A 243 13.30 11.06 11.38
N ALA A 244 13.54 11.72 10.23
CA ALA A 244 13.73 13.16 10.15
C ALA A 244 12.50 13.83 9.52
N SER A 245 11.73 14.57 10.32
CA SER A 245 10.66 15.45 9.84
C SER A 245 11.18 16.86 9.66
N VAL A 246 11.05 17.42 8.46
CA VAL A 246 11.47 18.78 8.12
C VAL A 246 10.24 19.61 7.78
N SER A 247 9.96 20.62 8.60
CA SER A 247 8.90 21.60 8.38
C SER A 247 9.50 22.88 7.79
N TYR A 248 9.19 23.14 6.52
CA TYR A 248 9.57 24.34 5.80
C TYR A 248 8.51 25.43 5.90
N THR A 249 8.95 26.68 5.91
CA THR A 249 8.11 27.87 5.68
C THR A 249 8.70 28.63 4.49
N ILE A 250 7.97 28.68 3.39
CA ILE A 250 8.38 29.21 2.09
C ILE A 250 7.61 30.51 1.81
N LEU A 251 8.33 31.62 1.65
CA LEU A 251 7.76 32.95 1.43
C LEU A 251 8.18 33.54 0.08
N PHE A 252 7.33 34.44 -0.43
CA PHE A 252 7.46 35.24 -1.66
C PHE A 252 7.44 34.50 -2.99
N ALA A 253 8.12 33.36 -3.12
CA ALA A 253 8.12 32.55 -4.33
C ALA A 253 8.18 31.07 -3.97
N GLY A 254 7.29 30.26 -4.56
CA GLY A 254 7.22 28.83 -4.28
C GLY A 254 8.42 28.02 -4.77
N GLN A 255 8.69 26.89 -4.09
CA GLN A 255 9.80 25.98 -4.42
C GLN A 255 9.28 24.70 -5.10
N SER A 256 9.77 24.40 -6.30
CA SER A 256 9.47 23.16 -7.03
C SER A 256 10.50 22.04 -6.79
N GLU A 257 11.59 22.34 -6.10
CA GLU A 257 12.59 21.37 -5.63
C GLU A 257 13.02 21.73 -4.20
N LEU A 258 13.11 20.71 -3.33
CA LEU A 258 13.69 20.83 -1.99
C LEU A 258 14.98 20.02 -1.92
N ARG A 259 16.01 20.55 -1.23
CA ARG A 259 17.33 19.92 -1.11
C ARG A 259 17.74 19.71 0.34
N LEU A 260 18.21 18.52 0.65
CA LEU A 260 18.64 18.08 1.97
C LEU A 260 20.02 17.43 1.88
N LYS A 261 20.98 17.90 2.66
CA LYS A 261 22.22 17.16 2.86
C LYS A 261 21.98 16.02 3.85
N VAL A 262 22.30 14.81 3.41
CA VAL A 262 22.18 13.55 4.15
C VAL A 262 23.53 13.20 4.79
N PRO A 263 23.56 12.72 6.06
CA PRO A 263 24.78 12.26 6.71
C PRO A 263 25.44 11.07 6.02
N LYS A 264 26.78 11.07 5.98
CA LYS A 264 27.58 9.98 5.40
C LYS A 264 27.25 8.63 6.05
N GLY A 265 27.08 7.60 5.21
CA GLY A 265 26.80 6.23 5.65
C GLY A 265 25.31 5.91 5.85
N MET A 266 24.42 6.89 5.74
CA MET A 266 22.96 6.67 5.76
C MET A 266 22.45 6.17 4.41
N THR A 267 21.65 5.11 4.44
CA THR A 267 20.74 4.70 3.36
C THR A 267 19.38 5.35 3.58
N ILE A 268 18.74 5.87 2.53
CA ILE A 268 17.37 6.39 2.60
C ILE A 268 16.40 5.23 2.38
N LEU A 269 15.45 5.05 3.30
CA LEU A 269 14.37 4.07 3.21
C LEU A 269 13.12 4.66 2.56
N SER A 270 12.73 5.87 2.97
CA SER A 270 11.54 6.54 2.45
C SER A 270 11.70 8.06 2.44
N VAL A 271 10.99 8.71 1.52
CA VAL A 271 10.85 10.16 1.41
C VAL A 271 9.38 10.46 1.16
N THR A 272 8.71 11.10 2.13
CA THR A 272 7.26 11.29 2.14
C THR A 272 6.91 12.76 2.33
N GLY A 273 6.08 13.31 1.45
CA GLY A 273 5.65 14.71 1.46
C GLY A 273 4.55 14.95 0.44
N ASN A 274 3.81 16.04 0.56
CA ASN A 274 2.69 16.30 -0.35
C ASN A 274 3.18 16.57 -1.78
N GLY A 275 2.56 15.91 -2.77
CA GLY A 275 2.81 16.15 -4.19
C GLY A 275 4.25 15.96 -4.67
N ILE A 276 5.07 15.16 -3.99
CA ILE A 276 6.37 14.71 -4.52
C ILE A 276 6.16 14.04 -5.88
N ARG A 277 7.01 14.37 -6.85
CA ARG A 277 7.06 13.78 -8.20
C ARG A 277 8.11 12.69 -8.30
N ASP A 278 9.29 12.96 -7.76
CA ASP A 278 10.50 12.14 -7.88
C ASP A 278 11.49 12.59 -6.80
N TRP A 279 12.37 11.71 -6.34
CA TRP A 279 13.46 12.06 -5.44
C TRP A 279 14.72 11.24 -5.75
N LYS A 280 15.89 11.86 -5.59
CA LYS A 280 17.19 11.26 -5.91
C LYS A 280 18.25 11.66 -4.90
N LEU A 281 19.10 10.72 -4.52
CA LEU A 281 20.29 10.96 -3.70
C LEU A 281 21.53 11.01 -4.59
N GLU A 282 22.11 12.19 -4.71
CA GLU A 282 23.34 12.44 -5.47
C GLU A 282 24.51 12.60 -4.49
N GLY A 283 25.12 11.47 -4.12
CA GLY A 283 26.17 11.41 -3.10
C GLY A 283 25.61 11.66 -1.70
N GLU A 284 25.81 12.88 -1.18
CA GLU A 284 25.25 13.34 0.10
C GLU A 284 24.05 14.29 -0.10
N GLU A 285 23.66 14.64 -1.34
CA GLU A 285 22.57 15.60 -1.62
C GLU A 285 21.28 14.88 -2.05
N LEU A 286 20.27 14.87 -1.17
CA LEU A 286 18.91 14.44 -1.49
C LEU A 286 18.15 15.59 -2.16
N LYS A 287 17.77 15.39 -3.42
CA LYS A 287 16.91 16.28 -4.22
C LYS A 287 15.51 15.71 -4.27
N VAL A 288 14.51 16.51 -3.90
CA VAL A 288 13.09 16.13 -3.91
C VAL A 288 12.34 17.07 -4.83
N ALA A 289 11.95 16.57 -6.00
CA ALA A 289 11.21 17.33 -7.00
C ALA A 289 9.70 17.23 -6.75
N LEU A 290 9.00 18.36 -6.82
CA LEU A 290 7.56 18.46 -6.57
C LEU A 290 6.77 18.60 -7.88
N ASN A 291 5.49 18.23 -7.85
CA ASN A 291 4.56 18.42 -8.97
C ASN A 291 4.03 19.86 -9.08
N TYR A 292 4.29 20.70 -8.08
CA TYR A 292 3.89 22.12 -8.03
C TYR A 292 4.95 22.93 -7.28
N ALA A 293 4.94 24.26 -7.42
CA ALA A 293 5.77 25.14 -6.59
C ALA A 293 5.13 25.29 -5.21
N ALA A 294 5.76 24.74 -4.17
CA ALA A 294 5.23 24.75 -2.81
C ALA A 294 5.42 26.13 -2.15
N GLU A 295 4.35 26.65 -1.55
CA GLU A 295 4.30 27.95 -0.88
C GLU A 295 3.73 27.80 0.54
N GLY A 296 4.08 28.73 1.44
CA GLY A 296 3.66 28.66 2.84
C GLY A 296 4.31 27.49 3.58
N SER A 297 3.53 26.73 4.34
CA SER A 297 4.02 25.61 5.15
C SER A 297 4.09 24.32 4.34
N TYR A 298 5.27 23.69 4.27
CA TYR A 298 5.46 22.37 3.64
C TYR A 298 6.15 21.41 4.61
N SER A 299 5.72 20.15 4.67
CA SER A 299 6.35 19.12 5.51
C SER A 299 6.87 17.96 4.68
N LEU A 300 8.11 17.56 4.97
CA LEU A 300 8.86 16.49 4.33
C LEU A 300 9.40 15.54 5.40
N ALA A 301 9.01 14.27 5.37
CA ALA A 301 9.58 13.23 6.21
C ALA A 301 10.59 12.40 5.41
N VAL A 302 11.73 12.09 6.03
CA VAL A 302 12.76 11.21 5.48
C VAL A 302 13.10 10.15 6.52
N GLU A 303 13.05 8.89 6.13
CA GLU A 303 13.50 7.76 6.96
C GLU A 303 14.85 7.28 6.45
N LEU A 304 15.80 7.13 7.37
CA LEU A 304 17.17 6.74 7.10
C LEU A 304 17.59 5.57 8.00
N GLU A 305 18.51 4.75 7.52
CA GLU A 305 19.20 3.75 8.35
C GLU A 305 20.69 3.64 8.03
N GLN A 306 21.46 3.16 9.00
CA GLN A 306 22.86 2.79 8.86
C GLN A 306 23.12 1.49 9.65
N VAL A 307 23.81 0.53 9.03
CA VAL A 307 24.35 -0.63 9.75
C VAL A 307 25.52 -0.18 10.64
N ILE A 308 25.42 -0.50 11.93
CA ILE A 308 26.47 -0.34 12.92
C ILE A 308 27.19 -1.69 13.07
N GLY A 309 28.52 -1.72 12.97
CA GLY A 309 29.28 -2.94 13.26
C GLY A 309 29.24 -3.29 14.75
N GLU A 310 29.18 -4.59 15.09
CA GLU A 310 29.19 -5.08 16.48
C GLU A 310 30.30 -4.41 17.31
N GLY A 311 29.96 -3.97 18.53
CA GLY A 311 30.90 -3.30 19.43
C GLY A 311 31.33 -1.87 19.03
N SER A 312 30.67 -1.20 18.07
CA SER A 312 30.95 0.20 17.69
C SER A 312 30.59 1.21 18.80
N LYS A 313 31.53 1.45 19.71
CA LYS A 313 31.30 2.26 20.93
C LYS A 313 31.04 3.75 20.71
N LYS A 314 31.26 4.29 19.51
CA LYS A 314 31.06 5.72 19.18
C LYS A 314 30.40 5.88 17.82
N ILE A 315 29.23 6.51 17.80
CA ILE A 315 28.40 6.76 16.61
C ILE A 315 27.99 8.24 16.62
N ALA A 316 27.70 8.84 15.46
CA ALA A 316 27.13 10.19 15.40
C ALA A 316 25.62 10.10 15.15
N ALA A 317 24.82 10.90 15.86
CA ALA A 317 23.40 11.05 15.54
C ALA A 317 23.27 11.71 14.14
N PRO A 318 22.57 11.10 13.17
CA PRO A 318 22.42 11.69 11.84
C PRO A 318 21.51 12.92 11.88
N ILE A 319 22.06 14.07 11.51
CA ILE A 319 21.30 15.31 11.34
C ILE A 319 21.24 15.64 9.85
N VAL A 320 20.04 15.57 9.26
CA VAL A 320 19.83 16.06 7.88
C VAL A 320 19.82 17.59 7.87
N VAL A 321 20.46 18.20 6.89
CA VAL A 321 20.64 19.66 6.82
C VAL A 321 19.90 20.22 5.60
N PRO A 322 18.81 20.99 5.78
CA PRO A 322 18.13 21.69 4.69
C PRO A 322 19.06 22.69 3.99
N GLN A 323 19.08 22.65 2.65
CA GLN A 323 19.90 23.51 1.81
C GLN A 323 19.03 24.59 1.14
N GLY A 324 19.61 25.77 0.88
CA GLY A 324 18.88 26.90 0.29
C GLY A 324 17.91 27.60 1.25
N VAL A 325 18.08 27.42 2.56
CA VAL A 325 17.27 28.07 3.60
C VAL A 325 18.03 29.23 4.25
N GLU A 326 17.36 30.35 4.56
CA GLU A 326 17.98 31.46 5.30
C GLU A 326 18.24 31.10 6.78
N ARG A 327 17.43 30.20 7.35
CA ARG A 327 17.63 29.71 8.72
C ARG A 327 17.11 28.29 8.89
N ALA A 328 18.00 27.41 9.37
CA ALA A 328 17.66 26.13 9.97
C ALA A 328 17.77 26.21 11.50
N LYS A 329 16.92 25.45 12.18
CA LYS A 329 17.07 25.04 13.59
C LYS A 329 16.48 23.64 13.74
N GLY A 330 16.83 22.94 14.81
CA GLY A 330 16.23 21.64 15.02
C GLY A 330 16.38 21.05 16.40
N TYR A 331 15.82 19.86 16.54
CA TYR A 331 15.84 19.04 17.74
C TYR A 331 16.21 17.60 17.40
N VAL A 332 16.96 16.95 18.28
CA VAL A 332 17.30 15.53 18.18
C VAL A 332 16.85 14.84 19.47
N GLY A 333 16.01 13.82 19.34
CA GLY A 333 15.75 12.84 20.40
C GLY A 333 16.48 11.54 20.09
N VAL A 334 17.04 10.89 21.10
CA VAL A 334 17.72 9.59 20.96
C VAL A 334 17.05 8.56 21.86
N GLU A 335 16.58 7.45 21.28
CA GLU A 335 16.04 6.28 21.98
C GLU A 335 16.99 5.07 21.85
N SER A 336 16.88 4.16 22.80
CA SER A 336 17.52 2.83 22.76
C SER A 336 16.47 1.75 22.53
N ARG A 337 16.85 0.66 21.83
CA ARG A 337 16.05 -0.56 21.69
C ARG A 337 16.89 -1.76 22.13
N GLY A 338 16.38 -2.47 23.13
CA GLY A 338 17.06 -3.62 23.74
C GLY A 338 17.97 -3.22 24.90
N ASN A 339 19.16 -3.81 24.92
CA ASN A 339 20.16 -3.85 25.99
C ASN A 339 21.24 -2.74 25.91
N LEU A 340 21.06 -1.73 25.05
CA LEU A 340 22.05 -0.67 24.84
C LEU A 340 21.87 0.49 25.82
N GLU A 341 22.95 0.83 26.53
CA GLU A 341 23.11 2.09 27.25
C GLU A 341 23.71 3.14 26.30
N ILE A 342 23.11 4.33 26.25
CA ILE A 342 23.52 5.43 25.35
C ILE A 342 23.81 6.67 26.17
N SER A 343 25.02 7.22 26.03
CA SER A 343 25.45 8.45 26.70
C SER A 343 25.93 9.51 25.71
N ALA A 344 26.00 10.76 26.17
CA ALA A 344 26.39 11.91 25.36
C ALA A 344 27.92 12.03 25.25
N GLY A 345 28.45 12.13 24.04
CA GLY A 345 29.85 12.50 23.79
C GLY A 345 30.07 14.02 23.78
N GLU A 346 31.19 14.46 23.20
CA GLU A 346 31.57 15.88 23.09
C GLU A 346 30.72 16.62 22.02
N VAL A 347 29.51 17.04 22.41
CA VAL A 347 28.54 17.74 21.54
C VAL A 347 29.04 19.12 21.08
N LYS A 348 28.84 19.42 19.79
CA LYS A 348 29.21 20.72 19.16
C LYS A 348 28.02 21.28 18.37
N GLY A 349 27.85 22.60 18.37
CA GLY A 349 26.74 23.28 17.67
C GLY A 349 25.33 23.03 18.23
N ALA A 350 25.18 22.21 19.28
CA ALA A 350 23.91 21.86 19.90
C ALA A 350 23.98 21.94 21.43
N THR A 351 22.81 22.07 22.07
CA THR A 351 22.63 22.13 23.53
C THR A 351 21.69 21.02 23.99
N THR A 352 22.03 20.34 25.08
CA THR A 352 21.14 19.39 25.78
C THR A 352 19.86 20.07 26.28
N VAL A 353 18.72 19.38 26.19
CA VAL A 353 17.42 19.82 26.72
C VAL A 353 16.72 18.67 27.47
N ASP A 354 15.76 18.97 28.36
CA ASP A 354 14.92 17.92 28.94
C ASP A 354 14.16 17.20 27.82
N VAL A 355 14.16 15.87 27.85
CA VAL A 355 13.45 15.02 26.88
C VAL A 355 11.96 15.40 26.78
N ARG A 356 11.31 15.76 27.89
CA ARG A 356 9.90 16.19 27.93
C ARG A 356 9.65 17.55 27.26
N SER A 357 10.70 18.30 26.95
CA SER A 357 10.64 19.55 26.18
C SER A 357 10.88 19.35 24.68
N LEU A 358 11.14 18.11 24.23
CA LEU A 358 11.23 17.80 22.80
C LEU A 358 9.86 17.97 22.11
N PRO A 359 9.82 18.43 20.84
CA PRO A 359 8.58 18.61 20.10
C PRO A 359 7.77 17.32 19.90
N ALA A 360 6.45 17.47 19.74
CA ALA A 360 5.53 16.38 19.43
C ALA A 360 5.88 15.63 18.12
N ALA A 361 6.60 16.26 17.19
CA ALA A 361 7.16 15.62 16.00
C ALA A 361 8.26 14.57 16.28
N ILE A 362 8.75 14.49 17.53
CA ILE A 362 9.67 13.46 18.03
C ILE A 362 8.95 12.56 19.02
N LEU A 363 8.30 13.15 20.05
CA LEU A 363 7.65 12.38 21.12
C LEU A 363 6.37 11.66 20.68
N GLY A 364 5.72 12.09 19.59
CA GLY A 364 4.48 11.50 19.06
C GLY A 364 4.70 10.36 18.06
N ILE A 365 5.94 10.08 17.66
CA ILE A 365 6.29 9.04 16.67
C ILE A 365 6.98 7.81 17.29
N THR A 366 7.08 7.74 18.62
CA THR A 366 7.64 6.58 19.33
C THR A 366 6.86 6.24 20.59
N SER A 367 6.90 4.97 20.97
CA SER A 367 6.44 4.44 22.26
C SER A 367 7.59 4.10 23.21
N GLN A 368 8.85 4.25 22.78
CA GLN A 368 10.03 3.97 23.60
C GLN A 368 10.41 5.19 24.46
N PRO A 369 11.07 4.97 25.62
CA PRO A 369 11.68 6.06 26.36
C PRO A 369 12.82 6.70 25.56
N VAL A 370 12.60 7.94 25.11
CA VAL A 370 13.69 8.79 24.61
C VAL A 370 14.61 9.12 25.80
N LEU A 371 15.92 8.92 25.63
CA LEU A 371 16.92 8.98 26.68
C LEU A 371 17.68 10.33 26.68
N LEU A 372 18.00 10.83 25.49
CA LEU A 372 18.76 12.08 25.31
C LEU A 372 17.98 13.04 24.42
N GLY A 373 18.02 14.33 24.76
CA GLY A 373 17.36 15.40 24.00
C GLY A 373 18.33 16.55 23.72
N TYR A 374 18.34 17.03 22.48
CA TYR A 374 19.18 18.13 22.01
C TYR A 374 18.40 19.13 21.18
N LYS A 375 18.90 20.38 21.15
CA LYS A 375 18.42 21.48 20.33
C LYS A 375 19.60 22.17 19.66
N TYR A 376 19.47 22.60 18.41
CA TYR A 376 20.53 23.28 17.66
C TYR A 376 20.02 24.42 16.77
N LEU A 377 20.95 25.24 16.29
CA LEU A 377 20.74 26.35 15.36
C LEU A 377 21.77 26.23 14.22
N GLY A 378 21.36 26.47 12.98
CA GLY A 378 22.25 26.34 11.81
C GLY A 378 22.48 24.87 11.40
N ALA A 379 23.60 24.64 10.71
CA ALA A 379 23.93 23.37 10.04
C ALA A 379 25.03 22.55 10.75
N ASP A 380 25.87 23.19 11.57
CA ASP A 380 27.13 22.62 12.07
C ASP A 380 26.98 21.78 13.34
N ALA A 381 25.76 21.29 13.60
CA ALA A 381 25.43 20.49 14.78
C ALA A 381 26.05 19.09 14.68
N GLN A 382 26.78 18.69 15.72
CA GLN A 382 27.39 17.37 15.86
C GLN A 382 27.04 16.83 17.24
N VAL A 383 26.34 15.71 17.27
CA VAL A 383 25.94 15.00 18.50
C VAL A 383 26.57 13.61 18.47
N PRO A 384 27.76 13.43 19.06
CA PRO A 384 28.35 12.11 19.24
C PRO A 384 27.60 11.36 20.34
N LEU A 385 27.37 10.08 20.11
CA LEU A 385 26.77 9.13 21.03
C LEU A 385 27.84 8.10 21.40
N GLU A 386 28.01 7.86 22.70
CA GLU A 386 28.79 6.74 23.20
C GLU A 386 27.82 5.61 23.59
N VAL A 387 28.16 4.38 23.20
CA VAL A 387 27.26 3.22 23.33
C VAL A 387 27.97 2.10 24.07
N ALA A 388 27.31 1.58 25.11
CA ALA A 388 27.69 0.38 25.82
C ALA A 388 26.59 -0.68 25.68
N GLU A 389 27.00 -1.91 25.42
CA GLU A 389 26.12 -3.06 25.27
C GLU A 389 26.26 -3.94 26.53
N HIS A 390 25.13 -4.32 27.12
CA HIS A 390 25.06 -5.14 28.34
C HIS A 390 24.50 -6.53 28.02
N GLU A 391 24.94 -7.58 28.70
CA GLU A 391 24.40 -8.93 28.47
C GLU A 391 22.94 -9.04 28.94
N ASP A 392 22.08 -9.58 28.09
CA ASP A 392 20.66 -9.79 28.37
C ASP A 392 20.47 -10.93 29.39
N ILE A 393 19.85 -10.64 30.54
CA ILE A 393 19.57 -11.65 31.58
C ILE A 393 18.18 -12.25 31.30
N ASP A 394 18.14 -13.54 30.93
CA ASP A 394 16.90 -14.22 30.53
C ASP A 394 15.97 -14.48 31.73
N VAL A 395 15.05 -13.53 31.98
CA VAL A 395 14.00 -13.63 33.01
C VAL A 395 13.04 -14.78 32.66
N LEU A 396 12.58 -15.53 33.67
CA LEU A 396 11.72 -16.73 33.52
C LEU A 396 10.51 -16.52 32.57
N VAL A 397 10.70 -16.92 31.32
CA VAL A 397 9.69 -16.85 30.24
C VAL A 397 8.49 -17.76 30.50
N THR A 398 8.72 -18.87 31.18
CA THR A 398 7.74 -19.92 31.45
C THR A 398 7.90 -20.43 32.87
N ILE A 399 6.80 -20.57 33.59
CA ILE A 399 6.74 -21.15 34.93
C ILE A 399 5.63 -22.20 35.00
N LEU A 400 5.88 -23.26 35.75
CA LEU A 400 4.92 -24.33 36.01
C LEU A 400 4.28 -24.06 37.39
N ASP A 401 3.15 -23.34 37.43
CA ASP A 401 2.37 -23.10 38.65
C ASP A 401 2.23 -24.40 39.49
N GLN A 402 2.03 -25.51 38.79
CA GLN A 402 1.79 -26.81 39.40
C GLN A 402 2.09 -28.00 38.46
N ILE A 403 2.64 -29.08 39.02
CA ILE A 403 2.72 -30.41 38.41
C ILE A 403 1.83 -31.36 39.22
N ARG A 404 0.82 -31.98 38.59
CA ARG A 404 0.01 -33.06 39.20
C ARG A 404 0.17 -34.36 38.41
N ALA A 405 0.67 -35.40 39.05
CA ALA A 405 0.86 -36.72 38.46
C ALA A 405 -0.04 -37.79 39.11
N ARG A 406 -0.54 -38.73 38.30
CA ARG A 406 -1.26 -39.94 38.74
C ARG A 406 -0.63 -41.15 38.06
N THR A 407 -0.11 -42.09 38.85
CA THR A 407 0.47 -43.35 38.34
C THR A 407 -0.30 -44.54 38.85
N MET A 408 -0.66 -45.47 37.97
CA MET A 408 -1.06 -46.83 38.31
C MET A 408 -0.02 -47.83 37.82
N TRP A 409 0.01 -49.03 38.40
CA TRP A 409 0.92 -50.10 38.00
C TRP A 409 0.29 -51.48 38.15
N THR A 410 0.90 -52.48 37.52
CA THR A 410 0.40 -53.86 37.41
C THR A 410 1.35 -54.85 38.14
N PRO A 411 0.91 -56.08 38.47
CA PRO A 411 1.78 -57.09 39.09
C PRO A 411 3.04 -57.38 38.25
N GLU A 412 2.92 -57.30 36.92
CA GLU A 412 4.01 -57.51 35.95
C GLU A 412 5.07 -56.39 35.95
N GLY A 413 4.83 -55.28 36.64
CA GLY A 413 5.74 -54.13 36.71
C GLY A 413 5.43 -53.01 35.71
N ARG A 414 4.54 -53.22 34.72
CA ARG A 414 4.09 -52.16 33.80
C ARG A 414 3.35 -51.07 34.56
N ARG A 415 3.59 -49.81 34.18
CA ARG A 415 3.02 -48.62 34.82
C ARG A 415 2.46 -47.67 33.76
N LEU A 416 1.37 -46.98 34.10
CA LEU A 416 0.72 -45.98 33.29
C LEU A 416 0.64 -44.70 34.12
N THR A 417 1.26 -43.62 33.63
CA THR A 417 1.34 -42.34 34.34
C THR A 417 0.74 -41.24 33.47
N SER A 418 -0.18 -40.47 34.05
CA SER A 418 -0.60 -39.17 33.53
C SER A 418 0.06 -38.06 34.33
N VAL A 419 0.50 -36.99 33.65
CA VAL A 419 1.02 -35.77 34.27
C VAL A 419 0.36 -34.55 33.65
N ARG A 420 -0.24 -33.71 34.50
CA ARG A 420 -0.73 -32.35 34.17
C ARG A 420 0.29 -31.33 34.65
N TYR A 421 0.72 -30.47 33.75
CA TYR A 421 1.48 -29.26 34.01
C TYR A 421 0.54 -28.06 33.84
N GLN A 422 0.42 -27.23 34.87
CA GLN A 422 -0.28 -25.95 34.81
C GLN A 422 0.76 -24.86 34.55
N ILE A 423 0.66 -24.18 33.41
CA ILE A 423 1.76 -23.38 32.84
C ILE A 423 1.33 -21.94 32.62
N ARG A 424 2.19 -20.98 32.96
CA ARG A 424 2.16 -19.61 32.42
C ARG A 424 3.34 -19.42 31.48
N ASN A 425 3.10 -18.85 30.30
CA ASN A 425 4.11 -18.71 29.25
C ASN A 425 3.99 -17.37 28.51
N ASN A 426 5.06 -16.57 28.47
CA ASN A 426 5.07 -15.30 27.75
C ASN A 426 5.58 -15.41 26.30
N ARG A 427 6.74 -16.06 26.05
CA ARG A 427 7.40 -16.08 24.72
C ARG A 427 8.01 -17.43 24.28
N ARG A 428 7.88 -18.52 25.04
CA ARG A 428 8.50 -19.82 24.71
C ARG A 428 7.64 -20.62 23.74
N GLN A 429 8.21 -21.10 22.64
CA GLN A 429 7.49 -21.92 21.66
C GLN A 429 7.28 -23.38 22.10
N PHE A 430 8.22 -23.96 22.86
CA PHE A 430 8.18 -25.37 23.27
C PHE A 430 8.62 -25.58 24.72
N LEU A 431 7.90 -26.43 25.44
CA LEU A 431 8.36 -27.08 26.66
C LEU A 431 9.16 -28.32 26.28
N ARG A 432 10.37 -28.51 26.83
CA ARG A 432 11.14 -29.74 26.63
C ARG A 432 11.07 -30.61 27.86
N ILE A 433 10.78 -31.89 27.65
CA ILE A 433 10.62 -32.89 28.69
C ILE A 433 11.56 -34.06 28.42
N ALA A 434 12.40 -34.38 29.41
CA ALA A 434 13.09 -35.67 29.47
C ALA A 434 12.14 -36.69 30.11
N LEU A 435 11.70 -37.69 29.34
CA LEU A 435 10.93 -38.81 29.85
C LEU A 435 11.81 -39.77 30.67
N PRO A 436 11.24 -40.56 31.61
CA PRO A 436 11.97 -41.63 32.30
C PRO A 436 12.58 -42.66 31.33
N ALA A 437 13.66 -43.31 31.75
CA ALA A 437 14.36 -44.29 30.92
C ALA A 437 13.46 -45.48 30.57
N GLY A 438 13.25 -45.73 29.27
CA GLY A 438 12.37 -46.79 28.78
C GLY A 438 10.87 -46.45 28.81
N ALA A 439 10.50 -45.18 29.01
CA ALA A 439 9.13 -44.72 28.88
C ALA A 439 8.71 -44.50 27.41
N GLU A 440 7.51 -44.95 27.06
CA GLU A 440 6.84 -44.72 25.79
C GLU A 440 5.73 -43.67 25.96
N LEU A 441 5.73 -42.63 25.13
CA LEU A 441 4.75 -41.54 25.17
C LEU A 441 3.51 -41.93 24.35
N TRP A 442 2.35 -41.98 25.01
CA TRP A 442 1.09 -42.43 24.40
C TRP A 442 0.18 -41.28 23.96
N SER A 443 0.15 -40.17 24.70
CA SER A 443 -0.58 -38.97 24.28
C SER A 443 0.00 -37.69 24.90
N VAL A 444 -0.26 -36.56 24.21
CA VAL A 444 0.01 -35.20 24.70
C VAL A 444 -1.16 -34.28 24.32
N SER A 445 -1.57 -33.40 25.22
CA SER A 445 -2.52 -32.32 24.96
C SER A 445 -2.03 -30.97 25.51
N VAL A 446 -2.49 -29.88 24.89
CA VAL A 446 -2.16 -28.50 25.24
C VAL A 446 -3.46 -27.68 25.16
N GLY A 447 -3.85 -27.03 26.26
CA GLY A 447 -5.14 -26.34 26.35
C GLY A 447 -6.34 -27.26 26.14
N GLY A 448 -6.21 -28.56 26.43
CA GLY A 448 -7.23 -29.58 26.18
C GLY A 448 -7.31 -30.10 24.73
N ARG A 449 -6.51 -29.58 23.80
CA ARG A 449 -6.39 -30.09 22.43
C ARG A 449 -5.22 -31.06 22.32
N ALA A 450 -5.40 -32.22 21.70
CA ALA A 450 -4.28 -33.12 21.44
C ALA A 450 -3.29 -32.49 20.44
N VAL A 451 -1.99 -32.73 20.63
CA VAL A 451 -0.92 -32.18 19.78
C VAL A 451 0.10 -33.26 19.40
N GLN A 452 0.74 -33.09 18.25
CA GLN A 452 1.89 -33.91 17.85
C GLN A 452 3.17 -33.36 18.52
N PRO A 453 3.82 -34.10 19.44
CA PRO A 453 5.11 -33.69 19.98
C PRO A 453 6.25 -33.95 18.99
N ALA A 454 7.29 -33.12 19.04
CA ALA A 454 8.53 -33.32 18.29
C ALA A 454 9.64 -33.91 19.18
N LYS A 455 10.77 -34.31 18.57
CA LYS A 455 11.96 -34.78 19.31
C LYS A 455 13.13 -33.82 19.08
N ALA A 456 13.72 -33.33 20.16
CA ALA A 456 14.91 -32.49 20.14
C ALA A 456 16.18 -33.30 19.81
N GLY A 457 17.22 -32.61 19.33
CA GLY A 457 18.54 -33.21 19.07
C GLY A 457 19.24 -33.76 20.32
N ASP A 458 18.90 -33.27 21.51
CA ASP A 458 19.37 -33.81 22.80
C ASP A 458 18.53 -35.01 23.30
N GLY A 459 17.55 -35.45 22.52
CA GLY A 459 16.68 -36.58 22.83
C GLY A 459 15.41 -36.24 23.63
N ARG A 460 15.25 -35.01 24.14
CA ARG A 460 14.02 -34.59 24.85
C ARG A 460 12.82 -34.53 23.92
N VAL A 461 11.64 -34.70 24.50
CA VAL A 461 10.35 -34.45 23.83
C VAL A 461 10.09 -32.95 23.83
N MET A 462 9.76 -32.37 22.69
CA MET A 462 9.34 -30.98 22.53
C MET A 462 7.81 -30.92 22.39
N ILE A 463 7.14 -30.29 23.34
CA ILE A 463 5.69 -30.06 23.32
C ILE A 463 5.45 -28.58 22.97
N PRO A 464 4.68 -28.25 21.91
CA PRO A 464 4.37 -26.86 21.57
C PRO A 464 3.58 -26.18 22.69
N LEU A 465 3.81 -24.89 22.90
CA LEU A 465 3.17 -24.10 23.95
C LEU A 465 2.31 -22.98 23.37
N LEU A 466 1.15 -22.76 23.99
CA LEU A 466 0.34 -21.57 23.77
C LEU A 466 0.96 -20.36 24.50
N ARG A 467 0.62 -19.16 24.05
CA ARG A 467 0.91 -17.92 24.78
C ARG A 467 -0.18 -17.68 25.83
N SER A 468 0.22 -17.42 27.08
CA SER A 468 -0.71 -17.01 28.13
C SER A 468 -1.36 -15.67 27.79
N GLN A 469 -2.69 -15.62 27.83
CA GLN A 469 -3.44 -14.38 27.69
C GLN A 469 -3.19 -13.47 28.90
N THR A 470 -3.10 -12.16 28.68
CA THR A 470 -2.99 -11.18 29.76
C THR A 470 -4.39 -10.72 30.17
N SER A 471 -4.75 -10.90 31.44
CA SER A 471 -6.00 -10.40 32.02
C SER A 471 -5.74 -9.79 33.39
N GLY A 472 -6.26 -8.59 33.64
CA GLY A 472 -6.07 -7.86 34.90
C GLY A 472 -4.60 -7.58 35.26
N GLY A 473 -3.69 -7.51 34.27
CA GLY A 473 -2.24 -7.40 34.49
C GLY A 473 -1.53 -8.71 34.85
N SER A 474 -2.23 -9.85 34.76
CA SER A 474 -1.68 -11.19 35.06
C SER A 474 -1.72 -12.12 33.85
N LEU A 475 -0.75 -13.03 33.75
CA LEU A 475 -0.76 -14.11 32.75
C LEU A 475 -1.67 -15.24 33.21
N ALA A 476 -2.67 -15.57 32.39
CA ALA A 476 -3.55 -16.72 32.60
C ALA A 476 -2.81 -18.04 32.39
N ALA A 477 -3.03 -19.01 33.27
CA ALA A 477 -2.44 -20.34 33.16
C ALA A 477 -3.25 -21.25 32.23
N PHE A 478 -2.58 -22.20 31.57
CA PHE A 478 -3.20 -23.27 30.78
C PHE A 478 -2.58 -24.63 31.11
N ASN A 479 -3.30 -25.72 30.82
CA ASN A 479 -2.81 -27.07 31.06
C ASN A 479 -2.05 -27.63 29.85
N VAL A 480 -0.94 -28.31 30.11
CA VAL A 480 -0.33 -29.31 29.23
C VAL A 480 -0.46 -30.66 29.93
N GLU A 481 -0.96 -31.67 29.23
CA GLU A 481 -1.14 -33.01 29.78
C GLU A 481 -0.39 -34.02 28.92
N LEU A 482 0.20 -35.03 29.56
CA LEU A 482 0.79 -36.17 28.87
C LEU A 482 0.42 -37.47 29.57
N VAL A 483 0.41 -38.55 28.78
CA VAL A 483 0.25 -39.92 29.28
C VAL A 483 1.38 -40.77 28.70
N TYR A 484 2.09 -41.50 29.57
CA TYR A 484 3.17 -42.40 29.18
C TYR A 484 3.10 -43.74 29.91
N VAL A 485 3.70 -44.76 29.32
CA VAL A 485 3.87 -46.10 29.89
C VAL A 485 5.33 -46.40 30.10
N GLU A 486 5.67 -47.00 31.23
CA GLU A 486 7.01 -47.50 31.54
C GLU A 486 6.94 -48.93 32.10
N SER A 487 8.03 -49.69 31.96
CA SER A 487 8.15 -51.04 32.54
C SER A 487 9.13 -51.02 33.70
N GLY A 488 8.60 -51.10 34.92
CA GLY A 488 9.40 -51.26 36.13
C GLY A 488 9.64 -52.73 36.49
N GLU A 489 10.28 -52.95 37.64
CA GLU A 489 10.51 -54.30 38.18
C GLU A 489 9.21 -55.10 38.37
N LYS A 490 9.20 -56.34 37.89
CA LYS A 490 8.11 -57.30 38.10
C LYS A 490 8.01 -57.71 39.58
N THR A 491 6.79 -57.88 40.08
CA THR A 491 6.55 -58.38 41.44
C THR A 491 7.11 -59.79 41.64
N SER A 492 7.84 -60.02 42.73
CA SER A 492 8.32 -61.37 43.09
C SER A 492 7.17 -62.33 43.44
N GLU A 493 7.36 -63.63 43.22
CA GLU A 493 6.35 -64.69 43.49
C GLU A 493 5.87 -64.70 44.95
N ALA A 494 6.71 -64.27 45.90
CA ALA A 494 6.36 -64.08 47.31
C ALA A 494 5.38 -62.90 47.55
N GLY A 495 4.97 -62.21 46.49
CA GLY A 495 4.08 -61.06 46.47
C GLY A 495 4.66 -59.83 47.14
N ARG A 496 5.96 -59.57 46.94
CA ARG A 496 6.74 -58.50 47.58
C ARG A 496 7.62 -57.80 46.55
N GLY A 497 7.96 -56.54 46.81
CA GLY A 497 8.92 -55.80 46.01
C GLY A 497 9.06 -54.35 46.45
N THR A 498 9.78 -53.59 45.64
CA THR A 498 9.93 -52.14 45.74
C THR A 498 9.26 -51.50 44.52
N PHE A 499 8.43 -50.48 44.74
CA PHE A 499 8.01 -49.56 43.69
C PHE A 499 9.02 -48.42 43.68
N LYS A 500 9.63 -48.12 42.54
CA LYS A 500 10.52 -46.97 42.33
C LYS A 500 10.24 -46.36 40.96
N ALA A 501 9.82 -45.11 40.90
CA ALA A 501 9.49 -44.41 39.66
C ALA A 501 9.98 -42.96 39.69
N GLU A 502 10.09 -42.35 38.51
CA GLU A 502 10.43 -40.93 38.33
C GLU A 502 9.39 -40.27 37.40
N LEU A 503 9.13 -38.97 37.61
CA LEU A 503 8.32 -38.15 36.71
C LEU A 503 9.20 -37.56 35.59
N PRO A 504 8.60 -37.20 34.44
CA PRO A 504 9.33 -36.54 33.38
C PRO A 504 9.86 -35.17 33.80
N ARG A 505 11.15 -34.93 33.60
CA ARG A 505 11.85 -33.68 33.97
C ARG A 505 11.61 -32.62 32.90
N ALA A 506 10.87 -31.58 33.24
CA ALA A 506 10.53 -30.44 32.37
C ALA A 506 11.58 -29.32 32.47
N ASP A 507 11.89 -28.64 31.36
CA ASP A 507 12.88 -27.56 31.27
C ASP A 507 12.37 -26.17 31.73
N ALA A 508 11.55 -26.17 32.79
CA ALA A 508 11.00 -25.00 33.48
C ALA A 508 10.80 -25.29 34.98
N PRO A 509 10.96 -24.30 35.88
CA PRO A 509 10.77 -24.50 37.32
C PRO A 509 9.29 -24.67 37.67
N SER A 510 9.00 -25.42 38.74
CA SER A 510 7.64 -25.57 39.27
C SER A 510 7.51 -25.12 40.71
N THR A 511 6.42 -24.41 41.05
CA THR A 511 6.14 -23.98 42.43
C THR A 511 5.55 -25.09 43.32
N TYR A 512 4.83 -26.06 42.76
CA TYR A 512 4.27 -27.19 43.51
C TYR A 512 4.22 -28.48 42.69
N VAL A 513 4.60 -29.59 43.31
CA VAL A 513 4.50 -30.94 42.72
C VAL A 513 3.64 -31.82 43.63
N ALA A 514 2.65 -32.49 43.06
CA ALA A 514 1.85 -33.51 43.73
C ALA A 514 1.78 -34.80 42.89
N TRP A 515 2.02 -35.95 43.51
CA TRP A 515 2.00 -37.25 42.86
C TRP A 515 1.19 -38.27 43.68
N THR A 516 0.15 -38.83 43.08
CA THR A 516 -0.59 -39.96 43.65
C THR A 516 -0.25 -41.25 42.93
N VAL A 517 0.27 -42.24 43.68
CA VAL A 517 0.51 -43.60 43.18
C VAL A 517 -0.60 -44.53 43.65
N TYR A 518 -1.33 -45.13 42.71
CA TYR A 518 -2.38 -46.11 42.94
C TYR A 518 -1.78 -47.52 42.91
N SER A 519 -1.84 -48.21 44.04
CA SER A 519 -1.36 -49.60 44.18
C SER A 519 -2.49 -50.61 43.92
N PRO A 520 -2.25 -51.71 43.20
CA PRO A 520 -3.27 -52.73 42.90
C PRO A 520 -4.03 -53.25 44.13
N THR A 521 -5.27 -53.68 43.90
CA THR A 521 -6.14 -54.28 44.92
C THR A 521 -5.42 -55.40 45.69
N GLY A 522 -5.54 -55.39 47.03
CA GLY A 522 -4.81 -56.30 47.92
C GLY A 522 -3.41 -55.84 48.35
N THR A 523 -2.77 -54.93 47.62
CA THR A 523 -1.41 -54.44 47.91
C THR A 523 -1.34 -53.67 49.23
N LYS A 524 -0.39 -54.04 50.09
CA LYS A 524 -0.12 -53.41 51.39
C LYS A 524 1.25 -52.74 51.37
N VAL A 525 1.24 -51.43 51.05
CA VAL A 525 2.40 -50.54 51.15
C VAL A 525 2.94 -50.54 52.59
N LYS A 526 4.26 -50.66 52.76
CA LYS A 526 4.93 -50.71 54.07
C LYS A 526 5.12 -49.28 54.60
N LYS A 527 4.42 -48.95 55.70
CA LYS A 527 4.65 -47.71 56.47
C LYS A 527 6.15 -47.54 56.80
N ARG A 528 6.67 -46.30 56.74
CA ARG A 528 8.09 -45.97 56.94
C ARG A 528 9.01 -46.77 56.00
N SER A 529 8.67 -46.80 54.71
CA SER A 529 9.59 -47.28 53.66
C SER A 529 9.63 -46.35 52.44
N PHE A 530 9.17 -45.11 52.62
CA PHE A 530 9.14 -44.07 51.60
C PHE A 530 10.51 -43.41 51.48
N ASP A 531 10.97 -43.23 50.24
CA ASP A 531 12.21 -42.56 49.87
C ASP A 531 12.02 -41.86 48.51
N GLY A 532 13.02 -41.12 48.02
CA GLY A 532 12.96 -40.29 46.82
C GLY A 532 12.81 -38.79 47.12
N SER A 533 12.72 -37.96 46.07
CA SER A 533 12.75 -36.49 46.21
C SER A 533 11.41 -35.83 46.58
N LEU A 534 10.28 -36.57 46.56
CA LEU A 534 8.99 -36.09 47.05
C LEU A 534 8.64 -36.65 48.44
N ARG A 535 8.10 -35.80 49.31
CA ARG A 535 7.67 -36.15 50.67
C ARG A 535 6.34 -36.91 50.65
N GLN A 536 6.28 -38.11 51.23
CA GLN A 536 5.02 -38.82 51.43
C GLN A 536 4.11 -38.06 52.43
N VAL A 537 2.87 -37.81 52.03
CA VAL A 537 1.86 -37.08 52.84
C VAL A 537 0.53 -37.84 52.92
N ARG A 538 -0.24 -37.59 53.99
CA ARG A 538 -1.55 -38.24 54.20
C ARG A 538 -2.63 -37.64 53.29
N TYR A 539 -2.60 -36.32 53.14
CA TYR A 539 -3.41 -35.52 52.23
C TYR A 539 -2.45 -34.56 51.52
N LEU A 540 -2.77 -34.16 50.29
CA LEU A 540 -2.00 -33.14 49.56
C LEU A 540 -2.27 -31.76 50.17
N SER A 541 -1.24 -30.90 50.21
CA SER A 541 -1.35 -29.57 50.84
C SER A 541 -2.26 -28.60 50.07
N ASP A 542 -2.40 -28.80 48.75
CA ASP A 542 -3.46 -28.19 47.94
C ASP A 542 -4.55 -29.24 47.64
N PRO A 543 -5.77 -29.12 48.22
CA PRO A 543 -6.80 -30.13 48.13
C PRO A 543 -7.28 -30.33 46.69
N ILE A 544 -7.48 -31.59 46.30
CA ILE A 544 -8.00 -31.94 44.97
C ILE A 544 -9.43 -31.40 44.87
N PRO A 545 -9.79 -30.59 43.86
CA PRO A 545 -11.17 -30.32 43.53
C PRO A 545 -11.84 -31.64 43.13
N GLU A 546 -12.85 -32.11 43.87
CA GLU A 546 -13.41 -33.46 43.70
C GLU A 546 -14.13 -33.69 42.35
N ASN A 547 -14.42 -32.62 41.60
CA ASN A 547 -15.14 -32.64 40.33
C ASN A 547 -14.24 -32.89 39.09
N ASP A 548 -13.06 -33.49 39.26
CA ASP A 548 -12.12 -33.83 38.18
C ASP A 548 -12.54 -35.13 37.43
N VAL A 549 -13.85 -35.26 37.16
CA VAL A 549 -14.49 -36.35 36.39
C VAL A 549 -14.77 -35.82 34.99
N TYR A 550 -13.97 -36.21 34.00
CA TYR A 550 -14.05 -35.68 32.64
C TYR A 550 -15.28 -36.17 31.87
N ALA A 551 -16.35 -35.38 31.96
CA ALA A 551 -16.99 -34.95 30.72
C ALA A 551 -16.00 -34.06 29.94
N ILE A 552 -15.98 -34.17 28.62
CA ILE A 552 -15.34 -33.17 27.76
C ILE A 552 -16.33 -32.00 27.68
N GLU A 553 -16.35 -31.14 28.70
CA GLU A 553 -17.10 -29.90 28.64
C GLU A 553 -16.46 -28.97 27.59
N THR A 554 -17.25 -28.62 26.60
CA THR A 554 -16.80 -27.86 25.45
C THR A 554 -16.46 -26.42 25.81
N MET A 555 -15.20 -26.04 25.55
CA MET A 555 -14.81 -24.71 25.10
C MET A 555 -15.18 -23.52 26.02
N THR A 556 -14.21 -22.98 26.76
CA THR A 556 -14.21 -21.54 27.02
C THR A 556 -14.10 -20.81 25.67
N PRO A 557 -15.10 -19.99 25.25
CA PRO A 557 -15.18 -19.51 23.87
C PRO A 557 -13.95 -18.73 23.40
N GLN A 558 -13.33 -17.98 24.31
CA GLN A 558 -12.15 -17.15 24.06
C GLN A 558 -10.89 -17.96 23.71
N VAL A 559 -10.67 -19.10 24.37
CA VAL A 559 -9.55 -20.01 24.07
C VAL A 559 -9.80 -20.74 22.76
N ALA A 560 -11.05 -21.10 22.49
CA ALA A 560 -11.43 -21.78 21.25
C ALA A 560 -11.25 -20.89 20.00
N GLN A 561 -11.61 -19.60 20.08
CA GLN A 561 -11.50 -18.65 18.97
C GLN A 561 -10.04 -18.38 18.56
N GLN A 562 -9.16 -18.05 19.51
CA GLN A 562 -7.74 -17.86 19.16
C GLN A 562 -7.05 -19.17 18.75
N GLY A 563 -7.45 -20.31 19.32
CA GLY A 563 -7.02 -21.61 18.83
C GLY A 563 -7.50 -21.95 17.40
N GLY A 564 -8.46 -21.20 16.84
CA GLY A 564 -8.75 -21.23 15.40
C GLY A 564 -7.80 -20.32 14.64
N ALA A 565 -7.74 -19.04 15.01
CA ALA A 565 -6.92 -18.03 14.34
C ALA A 565 -5.39 -18.32 14.37
N GLN A 566 -4.91 -19.14 15.29
CA GLN A 566 -3.51 -19.58 15.39
C GLN A 566 -3.27 -20.99 14.79
N ALA A 567 -4.32 -21.65 14.27
CA ALA A 567 -4.20 -22.88 13.48
C ALA A 567 -3.99 -22.56 11.97
N ASP A 568 -4.56 -21.44 11.48
CA ASP A 568 -4.30 -20.93 10.12
C ASP A 568 -2.81 -20.58 9.88
N ASP A 569 -2.02 -20.39 10.94
CA ASP A 569 -0.57 -20.16 10.91
C ASP A 569 0.27 -21.47 10.93
N GLY A 570 -0.37 -22.63 10.72
CA GLY A 570 0.28 -23.93 10.42
C GLY A 570 1.16 -24.58 11.50
N SER A 571 1.46 -23.87 12.60
CA SER A 571 2.45 -24.29 13.60
C SER A 571 2.05 -25.47 14.48
N LEU A 572 0.75 -25.73 14.63
CA LEU A 572 0.18 -26.91 15.31
C LEU A 572 -0.19 -27.99 14.29
N GLY A 573 0.84 -28.56 13.64
CA GLY A 573 0.68 -29.45 12.48
C GLY A 573 -0.25 -30.64 12.71
N GLU A 574 -1.04 -30.98 11.68
CA GLU A 574 -2.03 -32.05 11.66
C GLU A 574 -1.40 -33.46 11.67
N GLY A 575 -0.82 -33.84 12.81
CA GLY A 575 -0.54 -35.24 13.13
C GLY A 575 -1.82 -36.03 13.39
N ALA A 576 -1.77 -37.35 13.16
CA ALA A 576 -2.91 -38.23 13.40
C ALA A 576 -3.39 -38.14 14.86
N VAL A 577 -4.68 -37.83 15.06
CA VAL A 577 -5.26 -37.46 16.37
C VAL A 577 -4.91 -38.49 17.46
N PRO A 578 -4.11 -38.12 18.48
CA PRO A 578 -3.78 -39.02 19.59
C PRO A 578 -5.05 -39.47 20.33
N VAL A 579 -5.20 -40.79 20.50
CA VAL A 579 -6.36 -41.36 21.20
C VAL A 579 -6.32 -40.94 22.69
N PRO A 580 -7.40 -40.39 23.25
CA PRO A 580 -7.43 -39.98 24.66
C PRO A 580 -7.39 -41.21 25.58
N VAL A 581 -6.25 -41.42 26.26
CA VAL A 581 -6.05 -42.52 27.21
C VAL A 581 -6.56 -42.12 28.60
N SER A 582 -7.66 -42.72 29.03
CA SER A 582 -8.12 -42.63 30.42
C SER A 582 -7.40 -43.64 31.32
N LEU A 583 -7.00 -43.23 32.53
CA LEU A 583 -6.44 -44.15 33.51
C LEU A 583 -7.58 -44.83 34.29
N PRO A 584 -7.68 -46.17 34.32
CA PRO A 584 -8.59 -46.88 35.22
C PRO A 584 -8.03 -46.81 36.65
N LEU A 585 -8.33 -45.71 37.36
CA LEU A 585 -7.85 -45.42 38.72
C LEU A 585 -8.48 -46.35 39.78
N GLN A 586 -8.00 -47.59 39.84
CA GLN A 586 -8.39 -48.60 40.82
C GLN A 586 -7.30 -48.84 41.87
N GLY A 587 -7.70 -49.34 43.04
CA GLY A 587 -6.80 -49.70 44.12
C GLY A 587 -6.50 -48.56 45.10
N LYS A 588 -5.38 -48.65 45.81
CA LYS A 588 -5.08 -47.77 46.95
C LYS A 588 -4.11 -46.65 46.61
N ALA A 589 -4.58 -45.41 46.70
CA ALA A 589 -3.78 -44.20 46.59
C ALA A 589 -2.73 -44.07 47.72
N THR A 590 -1.54 -43.59 47.36
CA THR A 590 -0.48 -43.09 48.25
C THR A 590 -0.01 -41.74 47.69
N ASN A 591 -0.04 -40.69 48.50
CA ASN A 591 0.23 -39.32 48.07
C ASN A 591 1.64 -38.87 48.45
N PHE A 592 2.29 -38.16 47.53
CA PHE A 592 3.60 -37.54 47.68
C PHE A 592 3.54 -36.10 47.16
N GLU A 593 4.33 -35.19 47.72
CA GLU A 593 4.39 -33.80 47.28
C GLU A 593 5.77 -33.18 47.46
N LYS A 594 6.03 -32.08 46.74
CA LYS A 594 7.18 -31.19 46.95
C LYS A 594 6.76 -29.73 46.76
N LEU A 595 7.19 -28.86 47.68
CA LEU A 595 7.16 -27.41 47.49
C LEU A 595 8.44 -27.01 46.74
N LEU A 596 8.28 -26.30 45.61
CA LEU A 596 9.34 -25.90 44.68
C LEU A 596 10.17 -27.06 44.08
N ALA A 597 10.23 -27.13 42.75
CA ALA A 597 11.12 -28.03 42.02
C ALA A 597 11.90 -27.24 40.96
N LEU A 598 13.24 -27.32 41.01
CA LEU A 598 14.15 -26.53 40.16
C LEU A 598 14.99 -27.46 39.28
N ASP A 599 14.49 -27.74 38.07
CA ASP A 599 15.13 -28.58 37.03
C ASP A 599 15.84 -29.84 37.58
N GLU A 600 15.10 -30.64 38.34
CA GLU A 600 15.61 -31.78 39.11
C GLU A 600 14.84 -33.09 38.85
N ALA A 601 15.38 -34.21 39.30
CA ALA A 601 14.71 -35.51 39.21
C ALA A 601 13.62 -35.65 40.30
N LEU A 602 12.37 -35.85 39.86
CA LEU A 602 11.19 -35.98 40.72
C LEU A 602 10.86 -37.47 40.91
N SER A 603 11.27 -38.06 42.03
CA SER A 603 11.25 -39.51 42.27
C SER A 603 10.50 -39.93 43.52
N VAL A 604 9.92 -41.14 43.50
CA VAL A 604 9.36 -41.79 44.69
C VAL A 604 9.73 -43.28 44.72
N GLU A 605 10.04 -43.76 45.92
CA GLU A 605 10.28 -45.16 46.21
C GLU A 605 9.46 -45.64 47.42
N PHE A 606 8.92 -46.86 47.39
CA PHE A 606 8.36 -47.54 48.56
C PHE A 606 8.32 -49.07 48.46
N ARG A 607 8.41 -49.76 49.60
CA ARG A 607 8.28 -51.23 49.66
C ARG A 607 6.82 -51.66 49.85
N TYR A 608 6.43 -52.74 49.19
CA TYR A 608 5.06 -53.29 49.24
C TYR A 608 5.04 -54.80 49.51
N LYS A 609 3.88 -55.32 49.93
CA LYS A 609 3.61 -56.76 50.08
C LYS A 609 2.15 -57.13 49.82
N GLY A 610 1.87 -58.39 49.53
CA GLY A 610 0.52 -58.94 49.34
C GLY A 610 -0.03 -58.81 47.92
N LEU A 611 0.78 -58.35 46.97
CA LEU A 611 0.43 -58.33 45.56
C LEU A 611 0.80 -59.68 44.94
N LYS A 612 -0.16 -60.60 44.82
CA LYS A 612 0.05 -61.84 44.08
C LYS A 612 -0.17 -61.60 42.58
N LEU A 613 0.55 -62.37 41.77
CA LEU A 613 0.19 -62.67 40.37
C LEU A 613 -1.05 -63.57 40.35
#